data_AF-A0A7Z9KYH3-F1
#
_entry.id   AF-A0A7Z9KYH3-F1
#
_cell.length_a   1.000
_cell.length_b   1.000
_cell.length_c   1.000
_cell.angle_alpha   90.00
_cell.angle_beta   90.00
_cell.angle_gamma   90.00
#
_symmetry.space_group_name_H-M   'P 1'
#
loop_
_entity.id
_entity.type
_entity.pdbx_description
1 polymer ?
#
loop_
_entity_poly.entity_id
_entity_poly.type
_entity_poly.pdbx_seq_one_letter_code
_entity_poly.pdbx_strand_id
1 'polypeptide(L)'
;MNCPTLYECPEGSACVSLGQGTTLCLDQCSSNDSCRDGYGCKVFSSVEGQSIQGCYALNSKLSVAGGACKEHTDCPGAASCLSVVDEGYCAVINCGADAPCLDSTACVIFNGVPSCLKSCKNTEECMVEGAVKRFCEELLNTQSKPSKVCVPSVPGVGVGQSCASNIECESAHCRIVATGKCVGLELGCLSNSDCPSSIVCEQAPAYFKGVCSQLCASNLTCSGNSLCIDTGGEEKWCHLPCLGASDAGNCDPVLGESCVFGDPLANTTGSGKYACVVFKPGDDGYACEADIDCKKQHCLGNPGICTSFCADTLSCAFPTTCLAYQGELRCMRRCFSVLDCPSNLKCTTTPTSPNKICIP
;
A
#
# COMPACT_ATOMS: atom_id res chain seq x y z
N MET A 1 -33.85 2.80 -5.80
CA MET A 1 -33.68 3.42 -7.14
C MET A 1 -32.19 3.43 -7.45
N ASN A 2 -31.78 3.16 -8.69
CA ASN A 2 -30.37 3.29 -9.07
C ASN A 2 -29.97 4.77 -9.01
N CYS A 3 -28.82 5.06 -8.40
CA CYS A 3 -28.25 6.41 -8.34
C CYS A 3 -27.01 6.47 -9.24
N PRO A 4 -27.14 6.69 -10.56
CA PRO A 4 -26.02 7.20 -11.32
C PRO A 4 -25.64 8.56 -10.76
N THR A 5 -24.39 8.98 -10.90
CA THR A 5 -23.77 10.23 -10.41
C THR A 5 -24.51 11.55 -10.73
N LEU A 6 -25.68 11.48 -11.38
CA LEU A 6 -26.56 12.58 -11.81
C LEU A 6 -27.93 12.63 -11.10
N TYR A 7 -28.26 11.69 -10.21
CA TYR A 7 -29.51 11.72 -9.42
C TYR A 7 -29.20 11.77 -7.92
N GLU A 8 -29.61 12.86 -7.28
CA GLU A 8 -29.58 12.98 -5.81
C GLU A 8 -30.59 12.01 -5.20
N CYS A 9 -30.14 11.28 -4.17
CA CYS A 9 -31.04 10.43 -3.41
C CYS A 9 -32.06 11.28 -2.63
N PRO A 10 -33.25 10.74 -2.33
CA PRO A 10 -34.23 11.41 -1.48
C PRO A 10 -33.63 11.86 -0.14
N GLU A 11 -34.24 12.87 0.47
CA GLU A 11 -33.84 13.34 1.79
C GLU A 11 -33.86 12.19 2.82
N GLY A 12 -32.77 12.05 3.59
CA GLY A 12 -32.59 10.93 4.52
C GLY A 12 -32.03 9.65 3.89
N SER A 13 -31.76 9.62 2.59
CA SER A 13 -31.09 8.51 1.90
C SER A 13 -29.68 8.87 1.44
N ALA A 14 -28.84 7.87 1.23
CA ALA A 14 -27.52 8.01 0.63
C ALA A 14 -27.32 7.07 -0.56
N CYS A 15 -26.57 7.54 -1.56
CA CYS A 15 -26.17 6.71 -2.70
C CYS A 15 -24.99 5.83 -2.28
N VAL A 16 -25.22 4.52 -2.23
CA VAL A 16 -24.19 3.54 -1.85
C VAL A 16 -23.86 2.61 -3.01
N SER A 17 -22.62 2.15 -3.05
CA SER A 17 -22.16 1.08 -3.93
C SER A 17 -22.38 -0.27 -3.24
N LEU A 18 -23.07 -1.19 -3.91
CA LEU A 18 -23.30 -2.57 -3.45
C LEU A 18 -22.33 -3.58 -4.07
N GLY A 19 -21.28 -3.10 -4.73
CA GLY A 19 -20.37 -3.93 -5.53
C GLY A 19 -20.87 -4.20 -6.96
N GLN A 20 -19.98 -4.72 -7.81
CA GLN A 20 -20.23 -5.04 -9.23
C GLN A 20 -20.84 -3.90 -10.07
N GLY A 21 -20.55 -2.65 -9.70
CA GLY A 21 -21.06 -1.46 -10.40
C GLY A 21 -22.53 -1.11 -10.09
N THR A 22 -23.14 -1.78 -9.11
CA THR A 22 -24.52 -1.47 -8.69
C THR A 22 -24.53 -0.38 -7.64
N THR A 23 -25.27 0.70 -7.90
CA THR A 23 -25.47 1.80 -6.94
C THR A 23 -26.94 1.97 -6.60
N LEU A 24 -27.27 2.13 -5.31
CA LEU A 24 -28.64 2.25 -4.81
C LEU A 24 -28.75 3.33 -3.75
N CYS A 25 -29.86 4.07 -3.76
CA CYS A 25 -30.24 4.90 -2.61
C CYS A 25 -30.76 4.02 -1.48
N LEU A 26 -30.11 4.10 -0.32
CA LEU A 26 -30.57 3.46 0.92
C LEU A 26 -30.91 4.52 1.97
N ASP A 27 -31.98 4.28 2.73
CA ASP A 27 -32.30 5.08 3.91
C ASP A 27 -31.17 4.99 4.93
N GLN A 28 -30.70 6.13 5.39
CA GLN A 28 -29.66 6.19 6.41
C GLN A 28 -30.18 5.64 7.73
N CYS A 29 -29.30 5.00 8.47
CA CYS A 29 -29.62 4.41 9.77
C CYS A 29 -28.47 4.62 10.75
N SER A 30 -28.80 4.64 12.04
CA SER A 30 -27.81 4.64 13.14
C SER A 30 -27.79 3.34 13.92
N SER A 31 -28.86 2.53 13.81
CA SER A 31 -29.00 1.22 14.43
C SER A 31 -29.98 0.33 13.65
N ASN A 32 -30.02 -0.96 13.96
CA ASN A 32 -31.01 -1.88 13.37
C ASN A 32 -32.45 -1.44 13.64
N ASP A 33 -32.71 -0.81 14.79
CA ASP A 33 -34.04 -0.31 15.18
C ASP A 33 -34.50 0.88 14.32
N SER A 34 -33.56 1.52 13.61
CA SER A 34 -33.86 2.58 12.65
C SER A 34 -34.42 2.03 11.34
N CYS A 35 -34.31 0.71 11.12
CA CYS A 35 -34.75 0.05 9.90
C CYS A 35 -36.10 -0.64 10.09
N ARG A 36 -36.87 -0.75 8.98
CA ARG A 36 -38.14 -1.48 8.96
C ARG A 36 -37.93 -2.98 9.22
N ASP A 37 -38.99 -3.67 9.64
CA ASP A 37 -38.96 -5.12 9.86
C ASP A 37 -38.39 -5.90 8.65
N GLY A 38 -37.47 -6.82 8.94
CA GLY A 38 -36.73 -7.57 7.91
C GLY A 38 -35.55 -6.82 7.28
N TYR A 39 -35.19 -5.63 7.79
CA TYR A 39 -34.02 -4.85 7.38
C TYR A 39 -33.11 -4.60 8.57
N GLY A 40 -31.81 -4.39 8.31
CA GLY A 40 -30.80 -4.09 9.31
C GLY A 40 -29.88 -2.99 8.82
N CYS A 41 -29.26 -2.31 9.78
CA CYS A 41 -28.35 -1.21 9.49
C CYS A 41 -26.97 -1.78 9.13
N LYS A 42 -26.57 -1.59 7.87
CA LYS A 42 -25.30 -2.11 7.33
C LYS A 42 -24.42 -0.97 6.86
N VAL A 43 -23.10 -1.18 6.90
CA VAL A 43 -22.11 -0.22 6.40
C VAL A 43 -21.80 -0.54 4.94
N PHE A 44 -21.83 0.50 4.11
CA PHE A 44 -21.50 0.49 2.69
C PHE A 44 -20.48 1.58 2.36
N SER A 45 -19.84 1.46 1.20
CA SER A 45 -19.05 2.54 0.62
C SER A 45 -19.94 3.41 -0.27
N SER A 46 -19.86 4.72 -0.10
CA SER A 46 -20.42 5.68 -1.04
C SER A 46 -19.69 5.61 -2.38
N VAL A 47 -20.28 6.19 -3.42
CA VAL A 47 -19.60 6.37 -4.71
C VAL A 47 -18.33 7.23 -4.61
N GLU A 48 -18.18 8.01 -3.55
CA GLU A 48 -17.02 8.84 -3.23
C GLU A 48 -16.06 8.16 -2.22
N GLY A 49 -16.32 6.90 -1.86
CA GLY A 49 -15.47 6.12 -0.96
C GLY A 49 -15.70 6.37 0.54
N GLN A 50 -16.70 7.17 0.91
CA GLN A 50 -17.05 7.41 2.32
C GLN A 50 -17.83 6.23 2.90
N SER A 51 -17.66 5.93 4.18
CA SER A 51 -18.49 4.93 4.87
C SER A 51 -19.87 5.50 5.16
N ILE A 52 -20.92 4.83 4.69
CA ILE A 52 -22.31 5.21 4.93
C ILE A 52 -23.07 4.03 5.52
N GLN A 53 -23.82 4.27 6.58
CA GLN A 53 -24.77 3.31 7.14
C GLN A 53 -26.12 3.42 6.42
N GLY A 54 -26.63 2.30 5.92
CA GLY A 54 -27.91 2.23 5.22
C GLY A 54 -28.73 1.00 5.60
N CYS A 55 -30.06 1.14 5.61
CA CYS A 55 -30.97 0.03 5.85
C CYS A 55 -31.00 -0.92 4.65
N TYR A 56 -30.66 -2.19 4.89
CA TYR A 56 -30.64 -3.22 3.85
C TYR A 56 -31.29 -4.51 4.31
N ALA A 57 -31.85 -5.28 3.38
CA ALA A 57 -32.65 -6.46 3.69
C ALA A 57 -31.80 -7.52 4.43
N LEU A 58 -32.37 -8.09 5.49
CA LEU A 58 -31.82 -9.22 6.23
C LEU A 58 -32.47 -10.50 5.71
N ASN A 59 -31.67 -11.48 5.33
CA ASN A 59 -32.15 -12.82 5.03
C ASN A 59 -32.15 -13.68 6.31
N SER A 60 -33.02 -14.67 6.46
CA SER A 60 -33.08 -15.51 7.68
C SER A 60 -32.32 -16.83 7.56
N LYS A 61 -31.69 -17.08 6.41
CA LYS A 61 -30.86 -18.28 6.10
C LYS A 61 -29.37 -17.94 5.98
N LEU A 62 -28.86 -17.05 6.83
CA LEU A 62 -27.56 -16.41 6.61
C LEU A 62 -26.37 -17.27 7.01
N SER A 63 -25.28 -17.11 6.26
CA SER A 63 -23.97 -17.66 6.56
C SER A 63 -23.44 -17.12 7.90
N VAL A 64 -22.53 -17.82 8.58
CA VAL A 64 -21.85 -17.30 9.78
C VAL A 64 -20.89 -16.17 9.40
N ALA A 65 -20.46 -15.34 10.35
CA ALA A 65 -19.40 -14.36 10.10
C ALA A 65 -18.17 -15.06 9.48
N GLY A 66 -17.62 -14.45 8.44
CA GLY A 66 -16.61 -15.07 7.58
C GLY A 66 -17.15 -16.17 6.65
N GLY A 67 -18.45 -16.20 6.34
CA GLY A 67 -19.06 -17.02 5.29
C GLY A 67 -18.78 -16.50 3.88
N ALA A 68 -19.09 -17.30 2.86
CA ALA A 68 -19.09 -16.86 1.46
C ALA A 68 -20.35 -16.06 1.13
N CYS A 69 -20.24 -15.11 0.21
CA CYS A 69 -21.34 -14.26 -0.22
C CYS A 69 -21.18 -13.81 -1.67
N LYS A 70 -22.28 -13.72 -2.40
CA LYS A 70 -22.32 -13.07 -3.71
C LYS A 70 -22.85 -11.64 -3.57
N GLU A 71 -23.74 -11.43 -2.62
CA GLU A 71 -24.41 -10.15 -2.37
C GLU A 71 -24.46 -9.83 -0.87
N HIS A 72 -24.67 -8.56 -0.52
CA HIS A 72 -24.82 -8.14 0.89
C HIS A 72 -25.97 -8.83 1.63
N THR A 73 -26.96 -9.38 0.91
CA THR A 73 -28.07 -10.18 1.48
C THR A 73 -27.65 -11.59 1.90
N ASP A 74 -26.44 -12.03 1.57
CA ASP A 74 -25.93 -13.35 1.97
C ASP A 74 -25.20 -13.30 3.32
N CYS A 75 -25.04 -12.08 3.88
CA CYS A 75 -24.30 -11.84 5.11
C CYS A 75 -25.18 -11.52 6.33
N PRO A 76 -24.91 -12.15 7.49
CA PRO A 76 -25.68 -12.03 8.74
C PRO A 76 -25.65 -10.65 9.35
N GLY A 77 -26.80 -10.18 9.85
CA GLY A 77 -26.88 -8.96 10.66
C GLY A 77 -26.23 -7.74 10.00
N ALA A 78 -25.31 -7.09 10.71
CA ALA A 78 -24.57 -5.91 10.24
C ALA A 78 -23.44 -6.22 9.25
N ALA A 79 -23.18 -7.49 8.93
CA ALA A 79 -22.11 -7.86 8.02
C ALA A 79 -22.46 -7.52 6.56
N SER A 80 -21.45 -7.05 5.84
CA SER A 80 -21.46 -6.73 4.42
C SER A 80 -20.65 -7.74 3.62
N CYS A 81 -21.04 -7.94 2.37
CA CYS A 81 -20.28 -8.81 1.48
C CYS A 81 -19.07 -8.05 0.92
N LEU A 82 -17.87 -8.49 1.29
CA LEU A 82 -16.64 -7.99 0.69
C LEU A 82 -16.43 -8.72 -0.64
N SER A 83 -16.88 -8.11 -1.74
CA SER A 83 -16.77 -8.64 -3.10
C SER A 83 -15.39 -8.45 -3.74
N VAL A 84 -14.37 -8.10 -2.95
CA VAL A 84 -12.97 -7.98 -3.40
C VAL A 84 -12.35 -9.35 -3.72
N VAL A 85 -13.05 -10.44 -3.39
CA VAL A 85 -12.64 -11.82 -3.65
C VAL A 85 -13.75 -12.58 -4.34
N ASP A 86 -13.36 -13.55 -5.18
CA ASP A 86 -14.31 -14.46 -5.81
C ASP A 86 -15.15 -15.16 -4.74
N GLU A 87 -16.46 -15.19 -4.95
CA GLU A 87 -17.49 -15.67 -4.01
C GLU A 87 -17.57 -14.96 -2.65
N GLY A 88 -16.94 -13.78 -2.55
CA GLY A 88 -17.07 -12.79 -1.48
C GLY A 88 -16.78 -13.29 -0.06
N TYR A 89 -16.77 -12.34 0.87
CA TYR A 89 -16.55 -12.62 2.29
C TYR A 89 -17.44 -11.77 3.19
N CYS A 90 -18.22 -12.40 4.06
CA CYS A 90 -19.05 -11.69 5.01
C CYS A 90 -18.22 -11.15 6.19
N ALA A 91 -18.07 -9.82 6.25
CA ALA A 91 -17.38 -9.12 7.34
C ALA A 91 -18.22 -7.96 7.87
N VAL A 92 -18.07 -7.65 9.16
CA VAL A 92 -18.56 -6.38 9.71
C VAL A 92 -17.47 -5.34 9.54
N ILE A 93 -17.79 -4.23 8.88
CA ILE A 93 -16.84 -3.16 8.55
C ILE A 93 -16.92 -2.06 9.64
N ASN A 94 -15.82 -1.37 9.89
CA ASN A 94 -15.64 -0.31 10.90
C ASN A 94 -15.79 -0.80 12.36
N CYS A 95 -15.16 -1.92 12.69
CA CYS A 95 -15.08 -2.38 14.07
C CYS A 95 -14.11 -1.54 14.92
N GLY A 96 -14.35 -1.47 16.23
CA GLY A 96 -13.55 -0.67 17.15
C GLY A 96 -13.99 -0.82 18.61
N ALA A 97 -13.50 0.05 19.48
CA ALA A 97 -13.90 0.06 20.89
C ALA A 97 -15.41 0.30 21.05
N ASP A 98 -15.98 1.17 20.21
CA ASP A 98 -17.39 1.56 20.24
C ASP A 98 -18.30 0.57 19.50
N ALA A 99 -17.72 -0.32 18.68
CA ALA A 99 -18.42 -1.33 17.91
C ALA A 99 -17.60 -2.63 17.89
N PRO A 100 -17.60 -3.39 19.01
CA PRO A 100 -16.79 -4.60 19.14
C PRO A 100 -17.31 -5.71 18.22
N CYS A 101 -16.38 -6.54 17.78
CA CYS A 101 -16.68 -7.73 17.00
C CYS A 101 -17.43 -8.78 17.81
N LEU A 102 -18.27 -9.57 17.12
CA LEU A 102 -18.97 -10.71 17.71
C LEU A 102 -18.00 -11.81 18.15
N ASP A 103 -18.45 -12.67 19.06
CA ASP A 103 -17.70 -13.87 19.46
C ASP A 103 -17.26 -14.68 18.24
N SER A 104 -16.04 -15.20 18.27
CA SER A 104 -15.35 -15.90 17.16
C SER A 104 -14.90 -15.04 15.97
N THR A 105 -14.96 -13.71 16.10
CA THR A 105 -14.35 -12.78 15.14
C THR A 105 -13.35 -11.85 15.83
N ALA A 106 -12.37 -11.34 15.09
CA ALA A 106 -11.40 -10.38 15.57
C ALA A 106 -11.43 -9.13 14.69
N CYS A 107 -11.34 -7.96 15.34
CA CYS A 107 -11.23 -6.69 14.64
C CYS A 107 -9.81 -6.52 14.11
N VAL A 108 -9.63 -6.64 12.80
CA VAL A 108 -8.33 -6.52 12.13
C VAL A 108 -8.38 -5.43 11.06
N ILE A 109 -7.24 -4.84 10.73
CA ILE A 109 -7.14 -3.95 9.58
C ILE A 109 -7.08 -4.85 8.33
N PHE A 110 -8.17 -4.84 7.55
CA PHE A 110 -8.27 -5.57 6.30
C PHE A 110 -8.57 -4.58 5.17
N ASN A 111 -7.73 -4.53 4.14
CA ASN A 111 -7.80 -3.51 3.08
C ASN A 111 -7.86 -2.07 3.63
N GLY A 112 -7.16 -1.79 4.72
CA GLY A 112 -7.24 -0.46 5.32
C GLY A 112 -8.60 -0.14 5.91
N VAL A 113 -9.38 -1.13 6.34
CA VAL A 113 -10.60 -0.85 7.07
C VAL A 113 -10.67 -1.82 8.26
N PRO A 114 -10.89 -1.31 9.49
CA PRO A 114 -11.12 -2.18 10.64
C PRO A 114 -12.32 -3.07 10.34
N SER A 115 -12.09 -4.37 10.22
CA SER A 115 -13.09 -5.35 9.81
C SER A 115 -13.09 -6.52 10.78
N CYS A 116 -14.28 -6.96 11.20
CA CYS A 116 -14.45 -8.20 11.94
C CYS A 116 -14.33 -9.36 10.96
N LEU A 117 -13.19 -10.04 11.01
CA LEU A 117 -12.96 -11.29 10.28
C LEU A 117 -13.06 -12.47 11.24
N LYS A 118 -13.48 -13.63 10.73
CA LYS A 118 -13.56 -14.88 11.51
C LYS A 118 -12.20 -15.22 12.09
N SER A 119 -12.09 -15.37 13.40
CA SER A 119 -10.87 -15.80 14.08
C SER A 119 -10.57 -17.26 13.76
N CYS A 120 -9.30 -17.62 13.79
CA CYS A 120 -8.88 -18.98 13.48
C CYS A 120 -7.62 -19.39 14.25
N LYS A 121 -7.43 -20.70 14.38
CA LYS A 121 -6.19 -21.31 14.89
C LYS A 121 -5.33 -21.87 13.77
N ASN A 122 -5.98 -22.39 12.73
CA ASN A 122 -5.34 -23.00 11.57
C ASN A 122 -6.21 -22.84 10.31
N THR A 123 -5.63 -23.14 9.15
CA THR A 123 -6.28 -22.98 7.84
C THR A 123 -7.52 -23.87 7.66
N GLU A 124 -7.61 -25.01 8.34
CA GLU A 124 -8.76 -25.90 8.25
C GLU A 124 -10.03 -25.25 8.80
N GLU A 125 -9.91 -24.45 9.86
CA GLU A 125 -11.03 -23.66 10.41
C GLU A 125 -11.56 -22.58 9.45
N CYS A 126 -10.78 -22.24 8.42
CA CYS A 126 -11.14 -21.24 7.42
C CYS A 126 -11.77 -21.82 6.17
N MET A 127 -11.66 -23.13 5.94
CA MET A 127 -12.22 -23.77 4.75
C MET A 127 -13.75 -23.71 4.79
N VAL A 128 -14.35 -23.22 3.71
CA VAL A 128 -15.80 -23.25 3.49
C VAL A 128 -16.06 -24.08 2.25
N GLU A 129 -16.88 -25.11 2.39
CA GLU A 129 -17.18 -26.04 1.30
C GLU A 129 -17.83 -25.31 0.12
N GLY A 130 -17.31 -25.55 -1.08
CA GLY A 130 -17.78 -24.89 -2.30
C GLY A 130 -17.33 -23.44 -2.48
N ALA A 131 -16.54 -22.88 -1.55
CA ALA A 131 -16.03 -21.52 -1.61
C ALA A 131 -14.54 -21.43 -2.01
N VAL A 132 -14.10 -20.24 -2.41
CA VAL A 132 -12.67 -19.93 -2.58
C VAL A 132 -11.90 -20.30 -1.31
N LYS A 133 -10.74 -20.95 -1.48
CA LYS A 133 -9.89 -21.40 -0.38
C LYS A 133 -9.56 -20.20 0.53
N ARG A 134 -9.59 -20.40 1.84
CA ARG A 134 -9.27 -19.37 2.83
C ARG A 134 -8.22 -19.89 3.78
N PHE A 135 -7.42 -18.99 4.32
CA PHE A 135 -6.27 -19.32 5.15
C PHE A 135 -6.31 -18.57 6.47
N CYS A 136 -5.70 -19.18 7.48
CA CYS A 136 -5.61 -18.58 8.79
C CYS A 136 -4.34 -17.77 8.90
N GLU A 137 -4.47 -16.44 8.84
CA GLU A 137 -3.35 -15.52 8.75
C GLU A 137 -3.34 -14.53 9.92
N GLU A 138 -2.15 -14.03 10.21
CA GLU A 138 -1.94 -13.03 11.24
C GLU A 138 -2.05 -11.62 10.64
N LEU A 139 -3.09 -10.88 11.03
CA LEU A 139 -3.29 -9.48 10.67
C LEU A 139 -3.22 -8.57 11.90
N LEU A 140 -2.83 -7.32 11.70
CA LEU A 140 -2.80 -6.33 12.78
C LEU A 140 -4.22 -5.85 13.11
N ASN A 141 -4.52 -5.70 14.40
CA ASN A 141 -5.74 -5.04 14.86
C ASN A 141 -5.58 -3.51 14.92
N THR A 142 -6.65 -2.81 15.32
CA THR A 142 -6.66 -1.34 15.48
C THR A 142 -5.68 -0.80 16.54
N GLN A 143 -5.05 -1.68 17.32
CA GLN A 143 -4.01 -1.36 18.31
C GLN A 143 -2.62 -1.85 17.87
N SER A 144 -2.45 -2.18 16.59
CA SER A 144 -1.20 -2.73 16.02
C SER A 144 -0.73 -4.03 16.68
N LYS A 145 -1.65 -4.82 17.25
CA LYS A 145 -1.35 -6.15 17.77
C LYS A 145 -1.78 -7.23 16.77
N PRO A 146 -0.99 -8.29 16.60
CA PRO A 146 -1.34 -9.39 15.71
C PRO A 146 -2.59 -10.14 16.19
N SER A 147 -3.39 -10.64 15.25
CA SER A 147 -4.57 -11.46 15.48
C SER A 147 -4.76 -12.43 14.32
N LYS A 148 -5.05 -13.71 14.63
CA LYS A 148 -5.23 -14.75 13.61
C LYS A 148 -6.67 -14.80 13.09
N VAL A 149 -6.85 -14.61 11.80
CA VAL A 149 -8.14 -14.50 11.14
C VAL A 149 -8.17 -15.21 9.78
N CYS A 150 -9.36 -15.64 9.38
CA CYS A 150 -9.59 -16.24 8.08
C CYS A 150 -9.66 -15.16 7.00
N VAL A 151 -8.67 -15.18 6.11
CA VAL A 151 -8.60 -14.31 4.94
C VAL A 151 -8.83 -15.13 3.66
N PRO A 152 -9.51 -14.55 2.66
CA PRO A 152 -9.69 -15.21 1.37
C PRO A 152 -8.37 -15.36 0.61
N SER A 153 -8.21 -16.46 -0.13
CA SER A 153 -7.13 -16.64 -1.10
C SER A 153 -7.48 -15.86 -2.36
N VAL A 154 -6.81 -14.75 -2.59
CA VAL A 154 -6.81 -14.14 -3.92
C VAL A 154 -5.91 -15.03 -4.80
N PRO A 155 -6.20 -15.25 -6.10
CA PRO A 155 -5.16 -15.70 -7.01
C PRO A 155 -4.00 -14.72 -6.87
N GLY A 156 -2.81 -15.25 -6.56
CA GLY A 156 -1.65 -14.42 -6.26
C GLY A 156 -1.48 -13.35 -7.33
N VAL A 157 -1.43 -12.10 -6.91
CA VAL A 157 -1.04 -10.99 -7.77
C VAL A 157 0.49 -10.89 -7.77
N GLY A 158 1.04 -10.52 -8.92
CA GLY A 158 2.46 -10.44 -9.15
C GLY A 158 3.11 -9.26 -8.43
N VAL A 159 4.45 -9.20 -8.48
CA VAL A 159 5.23 -8.09 -7.92
C VAL A 159 4.72 -6.75 -8.47
N GLY A 160 4.55 -5.78 -7.58
CA GLY A 160 4.09 -4.42 -7.88
C GLY A 160 2.58 -4.21 -7.90
N GLN A 161 1.79 -5.27 -7.76
CA GLN A 161 0.34 -5.15 -7.60
C GLN A 161 -0.02 -4.86 -6.14
N SER A 162 -1.12 -4.15 -5.91
CA SER A 162 -1.58 -3.84 -4.56
C SER A 162 -1.98 -5.09 -3.78
N CYS A 163 -1.74 -5.09 -2.49
CA CYS A 163 -2.17 -6.13 -1.55
C CYS A 163 -2.50 -5.53 -0.19
N ALA A 164 -3.24 -6.29 0.61
CA ALA A 164 -3.38 -6.01 2.04
C ALA A 164 -2.80 -7.07 2.96
N SER A 165 -2.48 -8.25 2.42
CA SER A 165 -1.90 -9.35 3.17
C SER A 165 -1.03 -10.24 2.30
N ASN A 166 -0.11 -10.97 2.93
CA ASN A 166 0.88 -11.81 2.26
C ASN A 166 0.28 -12.81 1.26
N ILE A 167 -0.91 -13.34 1.56
CA ILE A 167 -1.55 -14.35 0.75
C ILE A 167 -2.05 -13.85 -0.61
N GLU A 168 -2.26 -12.54 -0.73
CA GLU A 168 -2.71 -11.93 -1.97
C GLU A 168 -1.58 -11.95 -3.01
N CYS A 169 -0.33 -12.17 -2.60
CA CYS A 169 0.84 -12.11 -3.45
C CYS A 169 1.30 -13.51 -3.89
N GLU A 170 1.62 -13.69 -5.17
CA GLU A 170 2.25 -14.95 -5.65
C GLU A 170 3.55 -15.25 -4.89
N SER A 171 4.25 -14.20 -4.46
CA SER A 171 5.47 -14.26 -3.67
C SER A 171 5.26 -14.62 -2.20
N ALA A 172 4.01 -14.70 -1.73
CA ALA A 172 3.65 -14.76 -0.32
C ALA A 172 4.16 -13.58 0.53
N HIS A 173 4.46 -12.43 -0.08
CA HIS A 173 5.00 -11.26 0.60
C HIS A 173 4.29 -9.98 0.16
N CYS A 174 3.50 -9.41 1.07
CA CYS A 174 2.87 -8.11 0.94
C CYS A 174 3.67 -7.10 1.74
N ARG A 175 4.38 -6.20 1.05
CA ARG A 175 5.14 -5.13 1.68
C ARG A 175 4.18 -3.99 2.00
N ILE A 176 3.90 -3.77 3.28
CA ILE A 176 3.12 -2.60 3.72
C ILE A 176 3.98 -1.35 3.56
N VAL A 177 3.53 -0.43 2.71
CA VAL A 177 4.29 0.77 2.33
C VAL A 177 3.70 2.05 2.91
N ALA A 178 2.42 2.03 3.29
CA ALA A 178 1.78 3.12 4.01
C ALA A 178 0.67 2.60 4.93
N THR A 179 0.51 3.25 6.08
CA THR A 179 -0.61 3.07 7.01
C THR A 179 -1.30 4.41 7.31
N GLY A 180 -0.73 5.51 6.82
CA GLY A 180 -1.19 6.88 6.96
C GLY A 180 -0.79 7.75 5.77
N LYS A 181 -1.12 9.03 5.84
CA LYS A 181 -0.77 10.06 4.86
C LYS A 181 -0.15 11.28 5.54
N CYS A 182 0.86 11.88 4.93
CA CYS A 182 1.46 13.11 5.44
C CYS A 182 0.48 14.28 5.29
N VAL A 183 0.13 14.95 6.39
CA VAL A 183 -0.89 16.02 6.39
C VAL A 183 -0.54 17.10 5.37
N GLY A 184 -1.48 17.38 4.45
CA GLY A 184 -1.32 18.38 3.39
C GLY A 184 -0.51 17.91 2.16
N LEU A 185 -0.10 16.64 2.11
CA LEU A 185 0.65 16.06 0.99
C LEU A 185 0.00 14.74 0.52
N GLU A 186 0.01 14.46 -0.78
CA GLU A 186 -0.39 13.15 -1.36
C GLU A 186 0.71 12.08 -1.17
N LEU A 187 1.32 12.01 0.01
CA LEU A 187 2.43 11.10 0.32
C LEU A 187 2.01 10.13 1.43
N GLY A 188 2.06 8.83 1.13
CA GLY A 188 1.85 7.77 2.12
C GLY A 188 2.99 7.69 3.16
N CYS A 189 2.67 7.31 4.39
CA CYS A 189 3.64 7.20 5.48
C CYS A 189 3.31 6.02 6.41
N LEU A 190 4.34 5.45 7.03
CA LEU A 190 4.23 4.49 8.13
C LEU A 190 4.40 5.19 9.48
N SER A 191 5.13 6.29 9.51
CA SER A 191 5.44 7.09 10.70
C SER A 191 5.72 8.54 10.36
N ASN A 192 5.83 9.40 11.37
CA ASN A 192 6.16 10.82 11.17
C ASN A 192 7.53 11.05 10.49
N SER A 193 8.48 10.12 10.63
CA SER A 193 9.79 10.24 9.97
C SER A 193 9.76 10.01 8.46
N ASP A 194 8.64 9.51 7.94
CA ASP A 194 8.44 9.37 6.49
C ASP A 194 7.96 10.67 5.85
N CYS A 195 7.51 11.63 6.66
CA CYS A 195 7.04 12.93 6.20
C CYS A 195 8.17 13.98 6.26
N PRO A 196 8.12 15.02 5.40
CA PRO A 196 9.02 16.16 5.51
C PRO A 196 8.98 16.80 6.91
N SER A 197 10.09 17.43 7.30
CA SER A 197 10.27 18.06 8.62
C SER A 197 9.04 18.87 9.04
N SER A 198 8.56 18.64 10.27
CA SER A 198 7.36 19.25 10.90
C SER A 198 5.97 18.81 10.38
N ILE A 199 5.88 17.87 9.45
CA ILE A 199 4.61 17.28 8.99
C ILE A 199 4.33 15.98 9.74
N VAL A 200 3.07 15.83 10.20
CA VAL A 200 2.61 14.62 10.91
C VAL A 200 2.09 13.61 9.90
N CYS A 201 2.35 12.34 10.17
CA CYS A 201 1.72 11.22 9.48
C CYS A 201 0.33 10.97 10.10
N GLU A 202 -0.72 11.37 9.39
CA GLU A 202 -2.09 11.07 9.77
C GLU A 202 -2.36 9.58 9.49
N GLN A 203 -2.33 8.77 10.55
CA GLN A 203 -2.65 7.36 10.48
C GLN A 203 -4.16 7.20 10.32
N ALA A 204 -4.60 6.64 9.20
CA ALA A 204 -5.98 6.29 9.01
C ALA A 204 -6.07 5.02 8.17
N PRO A 205 -7.03 4.13 8.48
CA PRO A 205 -7.20 2.91 7.69
C PRO A 205 -7.37 3.21 6.19
N ALA A 206 -8.09 4.27 5.81
CA ALA A 206 -8.26 4.68 4.40
C ALA A 206 -6.96 4.97 3.64
N TYR A 207 -5.84 5.19 4.34
CA TYR A 207 -4.51 5.42 3.76
C TYR A 207 -3.62 4.19 3.77
N PHE A 208 -4.11 3.05 4.25
CA PHE A 208 -3.37 1.80 4.25
C PHE A 208 -3.13 1.30 2.82
N LYS A 209 -1.88 0.94 2.55
CA LYS A 209 -1.43 0.42 1.26
C LYS A 209 -0.33 -0.62 1.44
N GLY A 210 -0.51 -1.77 0.80
CA GLY A 210 0.52 -2.78 0.60
C GLY A 210 0.76 -3.05 -0.88
N VAL A 211 1.96 -3.52 -1.20
CA VAL A 211 2.35 -3.94 -2.54
C VAL A 211 3.00 -5.31 -2.49
N CYS A 212 2.58 -6.20 -3.38
CA CYS A 212 3.21 -7.49 -3.53
C CYS A 212 4.64 -7.30 -3.99
N SER A 213 5.55 -7.89 -3.23
CA SER A 213 6.96 -7.87 -3.56
C SER A 213 7.56 -9.22 -3.18
N GLN A 214 8.81 -9.45 -3.51
CA GLN A 214 9.53 -10.65 -3.12
C GLN A 214 10.83 -10.20 -2.48
N LEU A 215 11.22 -10.86 -1.39
CA LEU A 215 12.57 -10.70 -0.88
C LEU A 215 13.57 -11.14 -1.95
N CYS A 216 14.63 -10.37 -2.10
CA CYS A 216 15.65 -10.63 -3.10
C CYS A 216 17.05 -10.41 -2.54
N ALA A 217 18.05 -10.95 -3.22
CA ALA A 217 19.46 -10.81 -2.85
C ALA A 217 20.32 -11.02 -4.08
N SER A 218 21.63 -10.88 -3.96
CA SER A 218 22.56 -11.14 -5.07
C SER A 218 22.45 -12.56 -5.63
N ASN A 219 21.99 -13.53 -4.82
CA ASN A 219 21.76 -14.92 -5.18
C ASN A 219 20.26 -15.31 -5.27
N LEU A 220 19.33 -14.39 -5.02
CA LEU A 220 17.89 -14.63 -5.02
C LEU A 220 17.24 -13.68 -6.03
N THR A 221 16.79 -14.24 -7.15
CA THR A 221 16.26 -13.48 -8.28
C THR A 221 14.79 -13.11 -8.07
N CYS A 222 14.41 -11.97 -8.65
CA CYS A 222 13.02 -11.55 -8.73
C CYS A 222 12.28 -12.33 -9.81
N SER A 223 11.00 -12.60 -9.60
CA SER A 223 10.13 -13.16 -10.62
C SER A 223 9.87 -12.17 -11.77
N GLY A 224 9.65 -12.71 -12.97
CA GLY A 224 9.34 -11.93 -14.17
C GLY A 224 10.43 -10.91 -14.54
N ASN A 225 10.01 -9.68 -14.84
CA ASN A 225 10.88 -8.57 -15.22
C ASN A 225 11.23 -7.64 -14.05
N SER A 226 10.90 -8.03 -12.81
CA SER A 226 11.13 -7.22 -11.62
C SER A 226 12.61 -7.10 -11.28
N LEU A 227 12.98 -6.00 -10.63
CA LEU A 227 14.34 -5.65 -10.30
C LEU A 227 14.57 -5.81 -8.80
N CYS A 228 15.70 -6.41 -8.42
CA CYS A 228 16.10 -6.48 -7.02
C CYS A 228 16.74 -5.16 -6.58
N ILE A 229 16.05 -4.43 -5.69
CA ILE A 229 16.43 -3.09 -5.26
C ILE A 229 16.69 -3.07 -3.75
N ASP A 230 17.75 -2.36 -3.35
CA ASP A 230 18.08 -2.06 -1.96
C ASP A 230 17.92 -0.56 -1.74
N THR A 231 16.92 -0.19 -0.96
CA THR A 231 16.64 1.22 -0.61
C THR A 231 17.29 1.62 0.72
N GLY A 232 18.31 0.89 1.18
CA GLY A 232 19.01 1.16 2.44
C GLY A 232 18.33 0.58 3.69
N GLY A 233 17.38 -0.33 3.51
CA GLY A 233 16.74 -1.08 4.60
C GLY A 233 17.50 -2.37 4.95
N GLU A 234 17.05 -3.07 5.99
CA GLU A 234 17.59 -4.40 6.33
C GLU A 234 17.25 -5.45 5.26
N GLU A 235 16.11 -5.26 4.60
CA GLU A 235 15.57 -6.15 3.57
C GLU A 235 15.59 -5.51 2.19
N LYS A 236 15.71 -6.37 1.18
CA LYS A 236 15.84 -6.02 -0.23
C LYS A 236 14.67 -6.62 -0.98
N TRP A 237 14.08 -5.83 -1.85
CA TRP A 237 12.76 -6.11 -2.39
C TRP A 237 12.77 -6.09 -3.91
N CYS A 238 11.86 -6.85 -4.51
CA CYS A 238 11.60 -6.82 -5.93
C CYS A 238 10.65 -5.66 -6.26
N HIS A 239 11.08 -4.82 -7.19
CA HIS A 239 10.30 -3.67 -7.67
C HIS A 239 9.98 -3.81 -9.15
N LEU A 240 8.88 -3.20 -9.59
CA LEU A 240 8.57 -3.13 -11.01
C LEU A 240 9.56 -2.20 -11.74
N PRO A 241 9.99 -2.56 -12.95
CA PRO A 241 10.68 -1.64 -13.81
C PRO A 241 9.70 -0.57 -14.33
N CYS A 242 10.24 0.60 -14.65
CA CYS A 242 9.51 1.64 -15.39
C CYS A 242 10.39 2.14 -16.54
N LEU A 243 9.85 2.98 -17.43
CA LEU A 243 10.53 3.32 -18.69
C LEU A 243 11.34 4.62 -18.64
N GLY A 244 11.11 5.48 -17.65
CA GLY A 244 11.86 6.74 -17.52
C GLY A 244 11.24 7.70 -16.50
N ALA A 245 11.92 8.80 -16.18
CA ALA A 245 11.43 9.80 -15.20
C ALA A 245 10.02 10.35 -15.53
N SER A 246 9.64 10.39 -16.81
CA SER A 246 8.31 10.80 -17.29
C SER A 246 7.25 9.70 -17.21
N ASP A 247 7.63 8.47 -16.88
CA ASP A 247 6.76 7.30 -16.77
C ASP A 247 6.23 7.09 -15.34
N ALA A 248 6.12 8.18 -14.58
CA ALA A 248 5.62 8.14 -13.20
C ALA A 248 4.20 7.57 -13.10
N GLY A 249 3.41 7.60 -14.18
CA GLY A 249 2.08 6.99 -14.24
C GLY A 249 2.07 5.46 -14.26
N ASN A 250 3.21 4.81 -14.53
CA ASN A 250 3.38 3.36 -14.38
C ASN A 250 3.86 2.96 -12.98
N CYS A 251 4.34 3.93 -12.19
CA CYS A 251 4.53 3.75 -10.76
C CYS A 251 3.24 4.14 -10.04
N ASP A 252 3.03 3.66 -8.83
CA ASP A 252 1.83 4.02 -8.09
C ASP A 252 2.02 5.39 -7.40
N PRO A 253 1.45 6.48 -7.93
CA PRO A 253 1.65 7.82 -7.36
C PRO A 253 1.00 7.95 -5.99
N VAL A 254 -0.02 7.12 -5.68
CA VAL A 254 -0.69 7.10 -4.37
C VAL A 254 0.25 6.54 -3.30
N LEU A 255 1.24 5.74 -3.69
CA LEU A 255 2.29 5.21 -2.80
C LEU A 255 3.48 6.15 -2.66
N GLY A 256 3.47 7.31 -3.34
CA GLY A 256 4.65 8.15 -3.46
C GLY A 256 5.79 7.47 -4.22
N GLU A 257 5.50 6.42 -5.00
CA GLU A 257 6.51 5.82 -5.86
C GLU A 257 6.82 6.74 -7.03
N SER A 258 8.11 6.87 -7.32
CA SER A 258 8.61 7.62 -8.47
C SER A 258 9.43 6.69 -9.35
N CYS A 259 9.34 6.91 -10.66
CA CYS A 259 10.20 6.19 -11.59
C CYS A 259 11.60 6.77 -11.53
N VAL A 260 12.54 6.01 -10.97
CA VAL A 260 13.87 6.50 -10.64
C VAL A 260 14.94 5.64 -11.30
N PHE A 261 15.97 6.28 -11.84
CA PHE A 261 17.14 5.60 -12.41
C PHE A 261 18.20 5.31 -11.35
N GLY A 262 18.67 4.06 -11.28
CA GLY A 262 19.74 3.65 -10.38
C GLY A 262 20.33 2.28 -10.76
N ASP A 263 21.19 1.74 -9.90
CA ASP A 263 21.83 0.44 -10.13
C ASP A 263 21.16 -0.63 -9.25
N PRO A 264 20.42 -1.61 -9.82
CA PRO A 264 19.87 -2.74 -9.08
C PRO A 264 20.97 -3.67 -8.55
N LEU A 265 20.70 -4.39 -7.45
CA LEU A 265 21.69 -5.22 -6.73
C LEU A 265 22.29 -6.37 -7.54
N ALA A 266 21.50 -6.91 -8.47
CA ALA A 266 21.89 -8.06 -9.30
C ALA A 266 22.30 -7.65 -10.72
N ASN A 267 22.42 -6.35 -11.00
CA ASN A 267 22.76 -5.89 -12.34
C ASN A 267 24.29 -5.87 -12.56
N THR A 268 24.83 -7.05 -12.85
CA THR A 268 26.26 -7.27 -13.15
C THR A 268 26.73 -6.58 -14.43
N THR A 269 25.82 -6.03 -15.24
CA THR A 269 26.18 -5.33 -16.49
C THR A 269 26.51 -3.86 -16.27
N GLY A 270 26.28 -3.29 -15.08
CA GLY A 270 26.48 -1.87 -14.79
C GLY A 270 25.53 -0.93 -15.56
N SER A 271 24.57 -1.47 -16.30
CA SER A 271 23.59 -0.69 -17.05
C SER A 271 22.44 -0.32 -16.12
N GLY A 272 22.51 0.86 -15.48
CA GLY A 272 21.45 1.34 -14.59
C GLY A 272 20.04 1.16 -15.19
N LYS A 273 19.05 0.97 -14.32
CA LYS A 273 17.67 0.71 -14.68
C LYS A 273 16.74 1.68 -13.98
N TYR A 274 15.61 1.94 -14.63
CA TYR A 274 14.49 2.63 -14.04
C TYR A 274 13.63 1.65 -13.24
N ALA A 275 13.31 2.02 -12.00
CA ALA A 275 12.45 1.23 -11.10
C ALA A 275 11.45 2.13 -10.38
N CYS A 276 10.26 1.60 -10.10
CA CYS A 276 9.28 2.25 -9.23
C CYS A 276 9.69 2.03 -7.78
N VAL A 277 10.09 3.11 -7.11
CA VAL A 277 10.54 3.08 -5.72
C VAL A 277 9.98 4.26 -4.95
N VAL A 278 9.72 4.06 -3.67
CA VAL A 278 9.48 5.16 -2.74
C VAL A 278 10.81 5.80 -2.42
N PHE A 279 10.99 7.04 -2.87
CA PHE A 279 12.22 7.80 -2.69
C PHE A 279 11.95 8.96 -1.72
N LYS A 280 12.34 8.81 -0.45
CA LYS A 280 11.85 9.69 0.61
C LYS A 280 12.71 10.96 0.71
N PRO A 281 12.10 12.08 1.16
CA PRO A 281 12.86 13.29 1.48
C PRO A 281 14.04 13.01 2.42
N GLY A 282 15.19 13.57 2.06
CA GLY A 282 16.44 13.46 2.81
C GLY A 282 17.23 12.15 2.62
N ASP A 283 16.73 11.19 1.83
CA ASP A 283 17.51 10.02 1.42
C ASP A 283 18.69 10.42 0.51
N ASP A 284 19.70 9.54 0.42
CA ASP A 284 20.82 9.76 -0.50
C ASP A 284 20.32 9.91 -1.95
N GLY A 285 20.71 10.99 -2.60
CA GLY A 285 20.26 11.40 -3.92
C GLY A 285 19.07 12.36 -3.94
N TYR A 286 18.48 12.70 -2.78
CA TYR A 286 17.34 13.61 -2.70
C TYR A 286 17.81 15.06 -2.78
N ALA A 287 16.98 15.98 -3.26
CA ALA A 287 17.32 17.40 -3.34
C ALA A 287 17.47 18.01 -1.93
N CYS A 288 18.42 18.93 -1.76
CA CYS A 288 18.59 19.65 -0.49
C CYS A 288 19.05 21.09 -0.72
N GLU A 289 18.71 21.96 0.23
CA GLU A 289 19.21 23.34 0.29
C GLU A 289 20.27 23.48 1.40
N ALA A 290 20.18 22.65 2.43
CA ALA A 290 21.11 22.59 3.54
C ALA A 290 21.29 21.16 4.08
N ASP A 291 22.35 20.94 4.86
CA ASP A 291 22.64 19.65 5.49
C ASP A 291 21.45 19.12 6.30
N ILE A 292 20.70 20.00 6.96
CA ILE A 292 19.55 19.62 7.80
C ILE A 292 18.40 18.97 7.01
N ASP A 293 18.36 19.15 5.69
CA ASP A 293 17.37 18.50 4.82
C ASP A 293 17.69 17.02 4.59
N CYS A 294 18.93 16.60 4.86
CA CYS A 294 19.42 15.26 4.62
C CYS A 294 19.40 14.44 5.91
N LYS A 295 18.92 13.18 5.83
CA LYS A 295 18.88 12.27 6.97
C LYS A 295 20.26 12.03 7.59
N LYS A 296 21.32 12.09 6.76
CA LYS A 296 22.72 11.94 7.16
C LYS A 296 23.47 13.27 7.29
N GLN A 297 22.77 14.39 7.27
CA GLN A 297 23.30 15.73 7.47
C GLN A 297 24.42 16.15 6.50
N HIS A 298 24.29 15.75 5.23
CA HIS A 298 25.29 16.03 4.21
C HIS A 298 24.63 16.37 2.87
N CYS A 299 24.54 17.67 2.60
CA CYS A 299 24.07 18.24 1.36
C CYS A 299 25.27 18.64 0.49
N LEU A 300 25.39 18.02 -0.67
CA LEU A 300 26.45 18.35 -1.63
C LEU A 300 25.96 19.42 -2.61
N GLY A 301 26.39 20.66 -2.38
CA GLY A 301 25.98 21.84 -3.16
C GLY A 301 24.98 22.74 -2.42
N ASN A 302 24.61 23.87 -3.03
CA ASN A 302 23.55 24.76 -2.53
C ASN A 302 22.94 25.56 -3.71
N PRO A 303 21.76 25.16 -4.25
CA PRO A 303 21.03 23.92 -3.97
C PRO A 303 21.86 22.69 -4.38
N GLY A 304 21.61 21.56 -3.72
CA GLY A 304 22.46 20.38 -3.79
C GLY A 304 21.70 19.05 -3.76
N ILE A 305 22.45 18.01 -3.44
CA ILE A 305 21.93 16.65 -3.32
C ILE A 305 22.40 16.00 -2.02
N CYS A 306 21.50 15.33 -1.32
CA CYS A 306 21.84 14.55 -0.14
C CYS A 306 22.78 13.41 -0.52
N THR A 307 23.85 13.23 0.24
CA THR A 307 24.84 12.19 -0.02
C THR A 307 25.34 11.62 1.29
N SER A 308 25.93 10.44 1.21
CA SER A 308 26.70 9.87 2.30
C SER A 308 28.02 9.32 1.82
N PHE A 309 28.91 9.01 2.76
CA PHE A 309 30.10 8.23 2.46
C PHE A 309 29.69 6.80 2.11
N CYS A 310 30.41 6.19 1.17
CA CYS A 310 30.18 4.78 0.88
C CYS A 310 30.46 3.93 2.12
N ALA A 311 29.64 2.91 2.36
CA ALA A 311 29.94 1.90 3.37
C ALA A 311 31.23 1.14 3.01
N ASP A 312 31.82 0.44 3.98
CA ASP A 312 33.07 -0.34 3.83
C ASP A 312 33.04 -1.36 2.68
N THR A 313 31.84 -1.76 2.24
CA THR A 313 31.60 -2.68 1.13
C THR A 313 31.43 -1.99 -0.23
N LEU A 314 31.69 -0.68 -0.34
CA LEU A 314 31.42 0.15 -1.51
C LEU A 314 29.95 0.09 -1.98
N SER A 315 29.05 -0.30 -1.09
CA SER A 315 27.62 -0.39 -1.37
C SER A 315 26.92 0.91 -1.03
N CYS A 316 25.97 1.28 -1.87
CA CYS A 316 25.11 2.42 -1.69
C CYS A 316 23.68 1.99 -2.01
N ALA A 317 22.71 2.55 -1.28
CA ALA A 317 21.31 2.29 -1.55
C ALA A 317 20.96 2.80 -2.96
N PHE A 318 20.12 2.06 -3.67
CA PHE A 318 19.40 2.57 -4.82
C PHE A 318 18.69 3.85 -4.40
N PRO A 319 18.80 4.93 -5.20
CA PRO A 319 19.21 4.98 -6.60
C PRO A 319 20.63 5.52 -6.83
N THR A 320 21.49 5.36 -5.84
CA THR A 320 22.84 5.90 -5.85
C THR A 320 23.89 4.85 -6.23
N THR A 321 25.07 5.29 -6.61
CA THR A 321 26.26 4.44 -6.75
C THR A 321 27.39 5.01 -5.91
N CYS A 322 28.25 4.13 -5.39
CA CYS A 322 29.50 4.55 -4.78
C CYS A 322 30.48 5.02 -5.84
N LEU A 323 30.98 6.25 -5.75
CA LEU A 323 32.04 6.75 -6.63
C LEU A 323 32.89 7.83 -5.96
N ALA A 324 34.11 8.01 -6.48
CA ALA A 324 35.02 9.05 -6.01
C ALA A 324 34.62 10.42 -6.57
N TYR A 325 34.21 11.33 -5.70
CA TYR A 325 33.91 12.72 -6.01
C TYR A 325 34.70 13.64 -5.07
N GLN A 326 35.45 14.59 -5.64
CA GLN A 326 36.33 15.49 -4.89
C GLN A 326 37.30 14.78 -3.92
N GLY A 327 37.76 13.58 -4.28
CA GLY A 327 38.70 12.80 -3.48
C GLY A 327 38.07 11.88 -2.44
N GLU A 328 36.74 11.88 -2.30
CA GLU A 328 36.03 11.06 -1.32
C GLU A 328 35.06 10.09 -2.01
N LEU A 329 34.92 8.88 -1.46
CA LEU A 329 33.95 7.90 -1.94
C LEU A 329 32.56 8.21 -1.37
N ARG A 330 31.63 8.56 -2.25
CA ARG A 330 30.29 9.01 -1.89
C ARG A 330 29.20 8.25 -2.65
N CYS A 331 28.05 8.10 -2.00
CA CYS A 331 26.83 7.59 -2.59
C CYS A 331 26.14 8.68 -3.40
N MET A 332 26.42 8.70 -4.70
CA MET A 332 25.96 9.72 -5.63
C MET A 332 24.77 9.24 -6.45
N ARG A 333 23.76 10.08 -6.62
CA ARG A 333 22.58 9.79 -7.43
C ARG A 333 22.94 9.45 -8.86
N ARG A 334 22.47 8.30 -9.34
CA ARG A 334 22.58 7.91 -10.74
C ARG A 334 21.59 8.70 -11.60
N CYS A 335 21.97 8.91 -12.84
CA CYS A 335 21.11 9.51 -13.84
C CYS A 335 21.39 8.90 -15.22
N PHE A 336 20.37 8.88 -16.06
CA PHE A 336 20.51 8.57 -17.47
C PHE A 336 20.55 9.86 -18.31
N SER A 337 19.74 10.83 -17.90
CA SER A 337 19.55 12.16 -18.47
C SER A 337 19.43 13.23 -17.39
N VAL A 338 19.39 14.51 -17.79
CA VAL A 338 19.20 15.64 -16.86
C VAL A 338 17.84 15.59 -16.14
N LEU A 339 16.83 14.93 -16.72
CA LEU A 339 15.50 14.81 -16.12
C LEU A 339 15.48 13.93 -14.87
N ASP A 340 16.51 13.10 -14.67
CA ASP A 340 16.62 12.23 -13.49
C ASP A 340 17.23 12.96 -12.28
N CYS A 341 17.71 14.18 -12.48
CA CYS A 341 18.39 14.98 -11.49
C CYS A 341 17.48 16.06 -10.91
N PRO A 342 17.61 16.37 -9.61
CA PRO A 342 17.04 17.58 -9.02
C PRO A 342 17.34 18.84 -9.85
N SER A 343 16.42 19.81 -9.80
CA SER A 343 16.52 21.08 -10.51
C SER A 343 17.90 21.73 -10.32
N ASN A 344 18.50 22.19 -11.42
CA ASN A 344 19.83 22.81 -11.51
C ASN A 344 21.04 21.88 -11.43
N LEU A 345 20.86 20.58 -11.18
CA LEU A 345 21.96 19.62 -11.23
C LEU A 345 22.17 19.09 -12.66
N LYS A 346 23.41 18.72 -12.98
CA LYS A 346 23.80 18.15 -14.27
C LYS A 346 23.93 16.65 -14.18
N CYS A 347 23.45 15.95 -15.21
CA CYS A 347 23.73 14.54 -15.39
C CYS A 347 25.02 14.34 -16.20
N THR A 348 26.11 13.91 -15.56
CA THR A 348 27.41 13.74 -16.21
C THR A 348 28.20 12.56 -15.67
N THR A 349 29.18 12.08 -16.44
CA THR A 349 30.18 11.11 -15.97
C THR A 349 31.29 11.81 -15.18
N THR A 350 31.96 11.07 -14.31
CA THR A 350 33.21 11.51 -13.68
C THR A 350 34.42 10.93 -14.42
N PRO A 351 35.64 11.49 -14.24
CA PRO A 351 36.85 10.91 -14.82
C PRO A 351 37.13 9.48 -14.36
N THR A 352 36.58 9.09 -13.20
CA THR A 352 36.83 7.83 -12.52
C THR A 352 35.80 6.75 -12.83
N SER A 353 34.70 7.08 -13.53
CA SER A 353 33.64 6.11 -13.82
C SER A 353 32.84 6.46 -15.08
N PRO A 354 32.51 5.46 -15.93
CA PRO A 354 31.57 5.67 -17.05
C PRO A 354 30.14 5.90 -16.58
N ASN A 355 29.86 5.73 -15.28
CA ASN A 355 28.55 5.94 -14.70
C ASN A 355 28.21 7.43 -14.62
N LYS A 356 27.13 7.83 -15.30
CA LYS A 356 26.54 9.16 -15.15
C LYS A 356 25.85 9.33 -13.79
N ILE A 357 26.06 10.49 -13.19
CA ILE A 357 25.53 10.89 -11.89
C ILE A 357 25.06 12.35 -11.91
N CYS A 358 24.21 12.70 -10.95
CA CYS A 358 23.81 14.09 -10.71
C CYS A 358 24.88 14.80 -9.89
N ILE A 359 25.36 15.95 -10.40
CA ILE A 359 26.28 16.83 -9.70
C ILE A 359 25.81 18.30 -9.77
N PRO A 360 26.13 19.12 -8.75
CA PRO A 360 25.93 20.57 -8.80
C PRO A 360 26.67 21.27 -9.95
#